data_AF-A0A183FLZ5-F1
#
_entry.id   AF-A0A183FLZ5-F1
#
_cell.length_a   1.000
_cell.length_b   1.000
_cell.length_c   1.000
_cell.angle_alpha   90.00
_cell.angle_beta   90.00
_cell.angle_gamma   90.00
#
_symmetry.space_group_name_H-M   'P 1'
#
loop_
_entity.id
_entity.type
_entity.pdbx_description
1 polymer ?
#
loop_
_entity_poly.entity_id
_entity_poly.type
_entity_poly.pdbx_seq_one_letter_code
_entity_poly.pdbx_strand_id
1 'polypeptide(L)'
;MFFRCPGRLHDEDEAAYEFSCSIRDKLFIDVAPDAGETIGKLRFNTIFCLARLISIFESERNVDRKRFLMADPSYMFVTVSDVQKAFSFLKHCCDHVFRALSLRDGSLLMLPHDGGTGVPVHQLNELNNEGIRFAKQSS
;
A
#
# COMPACT_ATOMS: atom_id res chain seq x y z
N MET A 1 1.05 -9.93 -1.84
CA MET A 1 0.51 -9.92 -0.47
C MET A 1 -0.58 -8.85 -0.44
N PHE A 2 -1.85 -9.24 -0.38
CA PHE A 2 -2.93 -8.27 -0.10
C PHE A 2 -2.88 -7.97 1.39
N PHE A 3 -1.82 -7.28 1.83
CA PHE A 3 -1.65 -7.01 3.24
C PHE A 3 -2.74 -6.04 3.67
N ARG A 4 -3.65 -6.54 4.50
CA ARG A 4 -4.62 -5.77 5.26
C ARG A 4 -4.20 -5.91 6.71
N CYS A 5 -3.70 -4.83 7.32
CA CYS A 5 -3.24 -4.90 8.71
C CYS A 5 -4.39 -5.40 9.60
N PRO A 6 -4.19 -6.48 10.39
CA PRO A 6 -5.21 -6.99 11.30
C PRO A 6 -5.59 -5.97 12.39
N GLY A 7 -4.74 -4.95 12.61
CA GLY A 7 -4.88 -3.95 13.68
C GLY A 7 -4.23 -4.47 14.96
N ARG A 8 -4.30 -3.68 16.04
CA ARG A 8 -3.96 -4.15 17.39
C ARG A 8 -5.01 -5.17 17.82
N LEU A 9 -4.86 -6.41 17.39
CA LEU A 9 -5.49 -7.54 18.06
C LEU A 9 -4.35 -8.41 18.52
N HIS A 10 -4.26 -8.50 19.84
CA HIS A 10 -3.48 -9.46 20.59
C HIS A 10 -3.70 -10.83 19.92
N ASP A 11 -2.69 -11.38 19.26
CA ASP A 11 -2.69 -12.80 18.91
C ASP A 11 -2.50 -13.54 20.24
N GLU A 12 -3.58 -14.10 20.77
CA GLU A 12 -3.59 -14.78 22.07
C GLU A 12 -2.73 -16.08 22.07
N ASP A 13 -2.19 -16.51 20.92
CA ASP A 13 -1.46 -17.78 20.77
C ASP A 13 -0.01 -17.68 20.26
N GLU A 14 0.51 -16.49 19.93
CA GLU A 14 1.91 -16.31 19.49
C GLU A 14 2.66 -15.31 20.37
N ALA A 15 3.26 -15.81 21.46
CA ALA A 15 4.35 -15.19 22.21
C ALA A 15 4.33 -13.64 22.30
N ALA A 16 3.40 -13.07 23.06
CA ALA A 16 3.44 -11.74 23.72
C ALA A 16 4.38 -10.66 23.09
N TYR A 17 4.35 -10.47 21.78
CA TYR A 17 5.13 -9.45 21.09
C TYR A 17 4.18 -8.34 20.68
N GLU A 18 4.40 -7.13 21.20
CA GLU A 18 3.58 -5.97 20.88
C GLU A 18 3.91 -5.50 19.46
N PHE A 19 3.05 -5.80 18.49
CA PHE A 19 3.21 -5.30 17.12
C PHE A 19 2.62 -3.89 16.99
N SER A 20 3.43 -2.96 16.49
CA SER A 20 2.97 -1.63 16.13
C SER A 20 2.45 -1.61 14.68
N CYS A 21 1.23 -1.12 14.51
CA CYS A 21 0.64 -0.85 13.21
C CYS A 21 -0.18 0.42 13.29
N SER A 22 0.34 1.50 12.71
CA SER A 22 -0.34 2.80 12.66
C SER A 22 -1.05 3.05 11.33
N ILE A 23 -1.01 2.12 10.37
CA ILE A 23 -1.59 2.31 9.01
C ILE A 23 -3.04 2.78 9.07
N ARG A 24 -3.85 2.26 10.02
CA ARG A 24 -5.28 2.63 10.15
C ARG A 24 -5.49 4.08 10.57
N ASP A 25 -4.50 4.68 11.22
CA ASP A 25 -4.51 6.07 11.66
C ASP A 25 -3.88 7.01 10.62
N LYS A 26 -3.30 6.45 9.54
CA LYS A 26 -2.73 7.23 8.45
C LYS A 26 -3.79 7.66 7.45
N LEU A 27 -3.62 8.89 6.98
CA LEU A 27 -4.37 9.51 5.91
C LEU A 27 -3.43 9.82 4.75
N PHE A 28 -3.98 10.14 3.59
CA PHE A 28 -3.16 10.42 2.42
C PHE A 28 -2.24 11.63 2.62
N ILE A 29 -2.61 12.59 3.47
CA ILE A 29 -1.75 13.73 3.85
C ILE A 29 -0.43 13.28 4.53
N ASP A 30 -0.43 12.13 5.21
CA ASP A 30 0.81 11.57 5.81
C ASP A 30 1.79 11.05 4.75
N VAL A 31 1.31 10.83 3.52
CA VAL A 31 2.11 10.34 2.38
C VAL A 31 2.46 11.48 1.44
N ALA A 32 1.53 12.40 1.21
CA ALA A 32 1.68 13.59 0.37
C ALA A 32 1.27 14.84 1.17
N PRO A 33 2.20 15.49 1.90
CA PRO A 33 1.89 16.63 2.77
C PRO A 33 1.35 17.87 2.05
N ASP A 34 1.58 17.97 0.73
CA ASP A 34 1.07 19.02 -0.16
C ASP A 34 -0.34 18.74 -0.67
N ALA A 35 -0.94 17.59 -0.32
CA ALA A 35 -2.31 17.28 -0.69
C ALA A 35 -3.29 18.28 -0.06
N GLY A 36 -4.16 18.88 -0.89
CA GLY A 36 -5.23 19.74 -0.39
C GLY A 36 -6.20 18.99 0.52
N GLU A 37 -6.92 19.72 1.38
CA GLU A 37 -7.72 19.19 2.50
C GLU A 37 -8.59 17.96 2.16
N THR A 38 -9.31 17.99 1.03
CA THR A 38 -10.18 16.89 0.60
C THR A 38 -9.41 15.62 0.27
N ILE A 39 -8.31 15.74 -0.49
CA ILE A 39 -7.48 14.60 -0.90
C ILE A 39 -6.71 14.09 0.31
N GLY A 40 -6.17 15.00 1.13
CA GLY A 40 -5.39 14.65 2.32
C GLY A 40 -6.16 13.80 3.33
N LYS A 41 -7.50 13.93 3.40
CA LYS A 41 -8.38 13.15 4.28
C LYS A 41 -8.70 11.74 3.78
N LEU A 42 -8.26 11.35 2.57
CA LEU A 42 -8.53 10.03 2.03
C LEU A 42 -7.81 8.95 2.85
N ARG A 43 -8.53 7.86 3.14
CA ARG A 43 -8.01 6.68 3.82
C ARG A 43 -7.53 5.65 2.81
N PHE A 44 -6.55 4.86 3.23
CA PHE A 44 -6.09 3.68 2.52
C PHE A 44 -5.86 2.55 3.52
N ASN A 45 -6.15 1.32 3.11
CA ASN A 45 -6.07 0.14 3.98
C ASN A 45 -5.28 -1.02 3.37
N THR A 46 -4.80 -0.87 2.13
CA THR A 46 -3.94 -1.82 1.43
C THR A 46 -2.86 -1.10 0.65
N ILE A 47 -1.79 -1.81 0.31
CA ILE A 47 -0.69 -1.30 -0.52
C ILE A 47 -1.20 -0.79 -1.87
N PHE A 48 -2.06 -1.56 -2.55
CA PHE A 48 -2.56 -1.19 -3.88
C PHE A 48 -3.58 -0.04 -3.83
N CYS A 49 -4.33 0.09 -2.74
CA CYS A 49 -5.14 1.29 -2.51
C CYS A 49 -4.25 2.53 -2.42
N LEU A 50 -3.17 2.46 -1.63
CA LEU A 50 -2.23 3.58 -1.51
C LEU A 50 -1.50 3.87 -2.82
N ALA A 51 -0.96 2.85 -3.49
CA ALA A 51 -0.24 3.00 -4.75
C ALA A 51 -1.11 3.68 -5.81
N ARG A 52 -2.40 3.29 -5.90
CA ARG A 52 -3.38 3.93 -6.78
C ARG A 52 -3.56 5.41 -6.48
N LEU A 53 -3.71 5.76 -5.21
CA LEU A 53 -3.85 7.17 -4.80
C LEU A 53 -2.60 7.97 -5.17
N ILE A 54 -1.39 7.44 -4.92
CA ILE A 54 -0.12 8.08 -5.29
C ILE A 54 -0.05 8.27 -6.81
N SER A 55 -0.32 7.22 -7.60
CA SER A 55 -0.27 7.29 -9.06
C SER A 55 -1.20 8.35 -9.64
N ILE A 56 -2.44 8.46 -9.13
CA ILE A 56 -3.37 9.50 -9.58
C ILE A 56 -2.90 10.88 -9.13
N PHE A 57 -2.45 11.00 -7.88
CA PHE A 57 -2.00 12.26 -7.31
C PHE A 57 -0.81 12.86 -8.07
N GLU A 58 0.13 12.03 -8.50
CA GLU A 58 1.33 12.48 -9.21
C GLU A 58 1.10 12.69 -10.72
N SER A 59 0.16 11.96 -11.34
CA SER A 59 -0.05 12.02 -12.79
C SER A 59 -1.08 13.07 -13.23
N GLU A 60 -2.16 13.26 -12.48
CA GLU A 60 -3.25 14.18 -12.87
C GLU A 60 -2.93 15.61 -12.43
N ARG A 61 -2.89 16.55 -13.38
CA ARG A 61 -2.57 17.96 -13.10
C ARG A 61 -3.80 18.77 -12.74
N ASN A 62 -4.96 18.40 -13.28
CA ASN A 62 -6.20 19.09 -12.98
C ASN A 62 -6.70 18.66 -11.59
N VAL A 63 -6.80 19.62 -10.67
CA VAL A 63 -7.13 19.35 -9.26
C VAL A 63 -8.51 18.71 -9.10
N ASP A 64 -9.51 19.14 -9.86
CA ASP A 64 -10.87 18.61 -9.73
C ASP A 64 -10.98 17.21 -10.32
N ARG A 65 -10.33 16.96 -11.46
CA ARG A 65 -10.23 15.61 -12.04
C ARG A 65 -9.44 14.68 -11.13
N LYS A 66 -8.34 15.13 -10.53
CA LYS A 66 -7.57 14.38 -9.54
C LYS A 66 -8.45 13.97 -8.36
N ARG A 67 -9.18 14.93 -7.77
CA ARG A 67 -10.15 14.66 -6.69
C ARG A 67 -11.19 13.62 -7.10
N PHE A 68 -11.78 13.78 -8.28
CA PHE A 68 -12.78 12.87 -8.81
C PHE A 68 -12.25 11.44 -8.97
N LEU A 69 -11.09 11.28 -9.63
CA LEU A 69 -10.47 9.97 -9.86
C LEU A 69 -10.01 9.29 -8.56
N MET A 70 -9.48 10.06 -7.60
CA MET A 70 -9.06 9.51 -6.30
C MET A 70 -10.25 9.07 -5.45
N ALA A 71 -11.40 9.75 -5.58
CA ALA A 71 -12.64 9.37 -4.89
C ALA A 71 -13.29 8.11 -5.46
N ASP A 72 -13.07 7.79 -6.74
CA ASP A 72 -13.56 6.58 -7.38
C ASP A 72 -12.63 5.38 -7.13
N PRO A 73 -13.03 4.36 -6.33
CA PRO A 73 -12.20 3.18 -6.07
C PRO A 73 -12.07 2.26 -7.29
N SER A 74 -12.97 2.36 -8.26
CA SER A 74 -12.97 1.53 -9.48
C SER A 74 -11.97 2.01 -10.52
N TYR A 75 -11.55 3.29 -10.42
CA TYR A 75 -10.49 3.83 -11.26
C TYR A 75 -9.12 3.32 -10.81
N MET A 76 -8.66 2.28 -11.50
CA MET A 76 -7.42 1.57 -11.19
C MET A 76 -6.30 1.97 -12.14
N PHE A 77 -5.42 2.83 -11.63
CA PHE A 77 -4.21 3.27 -12.29
C PHE A 77 -3.07 3.17 -11.29
N VAL A 78 -2.05 2.36 -11.61
CA VAL A 78 -0.89 2.14 -10.75
C VAL A 78 0.38 2.07 -11.60
N THR A 79 1.48 2.64 -11.09
CA THR A 79 2.81 2.48 -11.67
C THR A 79 3.71 1.66 -10.75
N VAL A 80 4.78 1.06 -11.30
CA VAL A 80 5.77 0.33 -10.50
C VAL A 80 6.38 1.24 -9.42
N SER A 81 6.73 2.47 -9.77
CA SER A 81 7.31 3.46 -8.85
C SER A 81 6.38 3.73 -7.65
N ASP A 82 5.08 3.87 -7.89
CA ASP A 82 4.14 4.20 -6.83
C ASP A 82 3.80 2.99 -5.96
N VAL A 83 3.84 1.79 -6.53
CA VAL A 83 3.80 0.55 -5.75
C VAL A 83 5.02 0.48 -4.82
N GLN A 84 6.23 0.79 -5.30
CA GLN A 84 7.44 0.82 -4.48
C GLN A 84 7.34 1.83 -3.33
N LYS A 85 6.85 3.05 -3.59
CA LYS A 85 6.58 4.06 -2.56
C LYS A 85 5.57 3.56 -1.53
N ALA A 86 4.47 2.96 -1.98
CA ALA A 86 3.43 2.43 -1.09
C ALA A 86 3.97 1.31 -0.19
N PHE A 87 4.74 0.37 -0.74
CA PHE A 87 5.38 -0.68 0.05
C PHE A 87 6.34 -0.11 1.11
N SER A 88 7.14 0.89 0.73
CA SER A 88 8.09 1.55 1.64
C SER A 88 7.36 2.27 2.78
N PHE A 89 6.31 3.03 2.46
CA PHE A 89 5.50 3.70 3.48
C PHE A 89 4.85 2.71 4.45
N LEU A 90 4.25 1.64 3.93
CA LEU A 90 3.60 0.62 4.77
C LEU A 90 4.62 -0.16 5.61
N LYS A 91 5.83 -0.40 5.10
CA LYS A 91 6.93 -1.02 5.85
C LYS A 91 7.28 -0.20 7.10
N HIS A 92 7.33 1.13 7.00
CA HIS A 92 7.62 2.00 8.15
C HIS A 92 6.44 2.14 9.12
N CYS A 93 5.20 1.92 8.65
CA CYS A 93 4.00 2.10 9.47
C CYS A 93 3.48 0.81 10.12
N CYS A 94 4.05 -0.37 9.79
CA CYS A 94 3.53 -1.65 10.26
C CYS A 94 4.60 -2.72 10.39
N ASP A 95 4.80 -3.19 11.63
CA ASP A 95 5.77 -4.23 11.96
C ASP A 95 5.46 -5.57 11.28
N HIS A 96 4.19 -5.88 11.03
CA HIS A 96 3.82 -7.07 10.26
C HIS A 96 4.33 -6.99 8.81
N VAL A 97 4.24 -5.82 8.16
CA VAL A 97 4.75 -5.63 6.79
C VAL A 97 6.27 -5.71 6.82
N PHE A 98 6.90 -5.01 7.75
CA PHE A 98 8.35 -5.07 7.93
C PHE A 98 8.84 -6.51 8.11
N ARG A 99 8.29 -7.26 9.08
CA ARG A 99 8.66 -8.64 9.35
C ARG A 99 8.39 -9.55 8.16
N ALA A 100 7.23 -9.42 7.51
CA ALA A 100 6.88 -10.21 6.34
C ALA A 100 7.82 -9.97 5.15
N LEU A 101 8.39 -8.76 5.02
CA LEU A 101 9.42 -8.46 4.02
C LEU A 101 10.78 -9.02 4.43
N SER A 102 11.17 -8.86 5.70
CA SER A 102 12.46 -9.31 6.23
C SER A 102 12.64 -10.82 6.22
N LEU A 103 11.57 -11.58 6.45
CA LEU A 103 11.60 -13.05 6.47
C LEU A 103 11.62 -13.70 5.08
N ARG A 104 11.47 -12.94 3.98
CA ARG A 104 11.50 -13.55 2.65
C ARG A 104 12.90 -13.94 2.23
N ASP A 105 13.01 -15.11 1.62
CA ASP A 105 14.20 -15.64 0.96
C ASP A 105 14.49 -14.99 -0.41
N GLY A 106 13.54 -14.25 -0.98
CA GLY A 106 13.66 -13.63 -2.31
C GLY A 106 12.93 -14.39 -3.42
N SER A 107 12.24 -15.50 -3.09
CA SER A 107 11.33 -16.18 -4.01
C SER A 107 10.19 -15.26 -4.47
N LEU A 108 9.74 -15.49 -5.71
CA LEU A 108 8.60 -14.77 -6.27
C LEU A 108 7.31 -15.19 -5.56
N LEU A 109 6.52 -14.20 -5.16
CA LEU A 109 5.18 -14.44 -4.64
C LEU A 109 4.16 -14.43 -5.77
N MET A 110 3.38 -15.49 -5.85
CA MET A 110 2.23 -15.60 -6.74
C MET A 110 0.94 -15.42 -5.94
N LEU A 111 0.22 -14.35 -6.24
CA LEU A 111 -1.12 -14.10 -5.72
C LEU A 111 -2.12 -15.04 -6.42
N PRO A 112 -3.03 -15.68 -5.67
CA PRO A 112 -4.00 -16.62 -6.24
C PRO A 112 -5.17 -15.93 -6.95
N HIS A 113 -5.39 -14.64 -6.70
CA HIS A 113 -6.47 -13.82 -7.26
C HIS A 113 -6.09 -12.33 -7.24
N ASP A 114 -6.93 -11.46 -7.81
CA ASP A 114 -6.70 -10.02 -7.95
C ASP A 114 -7.07 -9.20 -6.70
N GLY A 115 -7.74 -9.84 -5.73
CA GLY A 115 -8.11 -9.21 -4.46
C GLY A 115 -9.09 -8.05 -4.62
N GLY A 116 -9.87 -8.04 -5.70
CA GLY A 116 -10.81 -6.97 -6.02
C GLY A 116 -10.14 -5.67 -6.48
N THR A 117 -8.86 -5.72 -6.86
CA THR A 117 -8.15 -4.57 -7.43
C THR A 117 -8.50 -4.32 -8.89
N GLY A 118 -9.14 -5.27 -9.59
CA GLY A 118 -9.42 -5.13 -11.02
C GLY A 118 -8.16 -5.17 -11.93
N VAL A 119 -6.97 -5.35 -11.34
CA VAL A 119 -5.72 -5.52 -12.07
C VAL A 119 -5.56 -7.01 -12.41
N PRO A 120 -5.23 -7.37 -13.66
CA PRO A 120 -4.95 -8.75 -14.01
C PRO A 120 -3.92 -9.40 -13.09
N VAL A 121 -4.18 -10.63 -12.63
CA VAL A 121 -3.36 -11.31 -11.61
C VAL A 121 -1.87 -11.40 -11.99
N HIS A 122 -1.56 -11.62 -13.27
CA HIS A 122 -0.17 -11.67 -13.74
C HIS A 122 0.56 -10.34 -13.53
N GLN A 123 -0.06 -9.23 -13.94
CA GLN A 123 0.47 -7.89 -13.77
C GLN A 123 0.57 -7.53 -12.28
N LEU A 124 -0.41 -7.96 -11.48
CA LEU A 124 -0.40 -7.75 -10.05
C LEU A 124 0.75 -8.49 -9.35
N ASN A 125 1.09 -9.69 -9.84
CA ASN A 125 2.26 -10.43 -9.36
C ASN A 125 3.56 -9.69 -9.68
N GLU A 126 3.71 -9.16 -10.88
CA GLU A 126 4.87 -8.34 -11.24
C GLU A 126 5.01 -7.12 -10.33
N LEU A 127 3.95 -6.31 -10.23
CA LEU A 127 3.92 -5.12 -9.36
C LEU A 127 4.22 -5.46 -7.90
N ASN A 128 3.60 -6.52 -7.37
CA ASN A 128 3.80 -6.95 -5.99
C ASN A 128 5.24 -7.40 -5.74
N ASN A 129 5.86 -8.15 -6.66
CA ASN A 129 7.23 -8.61 -6.50
C ASN A 129 8.25 -7.47 -6.63
N GLU A 130 8.03 -6.51 -7.53
CA GLU A 130 8.86 -5.30 -7.62
C GLU A 130 8.78 -4.45 -6.35
N GLY A 131 7.57 -4.26 -5.82
CA GLY A 131 7.37 -3.54 -4.56
C GLY A 131 8.06 -4.22 -3.37
N ILE A 132 7.96 -5.55 -3.26
CA ILE A 132 8.67 -6.34 -2.25
C ILE A 132 10.19 -6.18 -2.39
N ARG A 133 10.72 -6.36 -3.61
CA ARG A 133 12.16 -6.29 -3.86
C ARG A 133 12.71 -4.92 -3.46
N PHE A 134 12.03 -3.85 -3.86
CA PHE A 134 12.42 -2.50 -3.53
C PHE A 134 12.37 -2.23 -2.01
N ALA A 135 11.27 -2.59 -1.34
CA ALA A 135 11.09 -2.34 0.09
C ALA A 135 12.05 -3.14 0.98
N LYS A 136 12.56 -4.28 0.50
CA LYS A 136 13.63 -5.01 1.19
C LYS A 136 14.99 -4.29 1.13
N GLN A 137 15.26 -3.56 0.05
CA GLN A 137 16.54 -2.89 -0.20
C GLN A 137 16.60 -1.48 0.41
N SER A 138 15.45 -0.82 0.54
CA SER A 138 15.34 0.49 1.20
C SER A 138 15.40 0.32 2.71
N SER A 139 16.37 0.96 3.36
CA SER A 139 16.56 0.94 4.83
C SER A 139 15.56 1.86 5.52
#